data_AF-A0A834LK52-F1
#
_entry.id   AF-A0A834LK52-F1
#
_cell.length_a   1.000
_cell.length_b   1.000
_cell.length_c   1.000
_cell.angle_alpha   90.00
_cell.angle_beta   90.00
_cell.angle_gamma   90.00
#
_symmetry.space_group_name_H-M   'P 1'
#
loop_
_entity.id
_entity.type
_entity.pdbx_description
1 polymer ?
#
loop_
_entity_poly.entity_id
_entity_poly.type
_entity_poly.pdbx_seq_one_letter_code
_entity_poly.pdbx_strand_id
1 'polypeptide(L)'
;MAVTYHNGALLEDDLHLSILWSQTSKLACRVNSGSSGLTVVLTAEDVGVEGFYWSCGFHRSDAQKKSVFVWVGNSATQCPGRCAWPCHQPIYGPQTPPLVAPNADVGIDGMVINIAGLLAGAVTNPFGKGYFQGSADAPLEAASACPGAYGKGAYPGYAGDSCWWIRVRVRALMRWV
;
A
#
# COMPACT_ATOMS: atom_id res chain seq x y z
N MET A 1 16.21 10.45 -6.05
CA MET A 1 15.91 9.37 -5.08
C MET A 1 16.56 8.11 -5.61
N ALA A 2 17.52 7.54 -4.87
CA ALA A 2 18.11 6.24 -5.21
C ALA A 2 17.26 5.16 -4.52
N VAL A 3 16.77 4.18 -5.28
CA VAL A 3 16.08 3.01 -4.74
C VAL A 3 17.14 1.95 -4.46
N THR A 4 17.41 1.66 -3.20
CA THR A 4 18.36 0.63 -2.77
C THR A 4 17.61 -0.67 -2.49
N TYR A 5 17.94 -1.73 -3.22
CA TYR A 5 17.36 -3.07 -3.03
C TYR A 5 18.25 -3.88 -2.06
N HIS A 6 17.64 -4.51 -1.05
CA HIS A 6 18.34 -5.37 -0.10
C HIS A 6 17.70 -6.76 -0.09
N ASN A 7 18.41 -7.78 -0.58
CA ASN A 7 17.97 -9.18 -0.51
C ASN A 7 18.53 -9.82 0.78
N GLY A 8 17.66 -10.15 1.74
CA GLY A 8 18.01 -10.92 2.93
C GLY A 8 18.07 -12.42 2.65
N ALA A 9 18.83 -13.17 3.45
CA ALA A 9 19.16 -14.58 3.22
C ALA A 9 17.93 -15.52 3.17
N LEU A 10 18.03 -16.50 2.27
CA LEU A 10 17.02 -17.47 1.83
C LEU A 10 16.99 -18.71 2.75
N LEU A 11 15.79 -19.16 3.11
CA LEU A 11 15.55 -20.52 3.60
C LEU A 11 14.63 -21.20 2.57
N GLU A 12 15.18 -22.18 1.84
CA GLU A 12 14.47 -23.00 0.87
C GLU A 12 13.71 -24.11 1.61
N ASP A 13 12.39 -24.15 1.44
CA ASP A 13 11.53 -25.33 1.40
C ASP A 13 10.07 -24.84 1.35
N ASP A 14 9.36 -25.05 0.22
CA ASP A 14 7.90 -25.00 -0.08
C ASP A 14 6.90 -24.27 0.86
N LEU A 15 7.34 -23.22 1.56
CA LEU A 15 6.63 -22.55 2.65
C LEU A 15 6.56 -21.07 2.32
N HIS A 16 5.36 -20.49 2.38
CA HIS A 16 5.20 -19.03 2.40
C HIS A 16 6.21 -18.43 3.39
N LEU A 17 7.14 -17.60 2.89
CA LEU A 17 8.18 -16.98 3.70
C LEU A 17 7.51 -15.94 4.60
N SER A 18 7.21 -16.30 5.84
CA SER A 18 6.56 -15.38 6.77
C SER A 18 7.57 -14.55 7.55
N ILE A 19 7.40 -13.23 7.55
CA ILE A 19 8.08 -12.32 8.47
C ILE A 19 7.09 -11.70 9.44
N LEU A 20 7.52 -11.48 10.67
CA LEU A 20 6.76 -10.70 11.65
C LEU A 20 6.72 -9.24 11.21
N TRP A 21 5.59 -8.57 11.40
CA TRP A 21 5.49 -7.15 11.09
C TRP A 21 6.57 -6.29 11.75
N SER A 22 7.02 -6.67 12.96
CA SER A 22 8.10 -5.98 13.67
C SER A 22 9.42 -6.00 12.90
N GLN A 23 9.65 -7.02 12.06
CA GLN A 23 10.84 -7.14 11.21
C GLN A 23 10.83 -6.14 10.04
N THR A 24 9.66 -5.66 9.57
CA THR A 24 9.58 -4.64 8.52
C THR A 24 10.31 -3.34 8.91
N SER A 25 10.22 -2.95 10.19
CA SER A 25 10.94 -1.79 10.73
C SER A 25 12.46 -1.99 10.72
N LYS A 26 12.92 -3.23 10.95
CA LYS A 26 14.33 -3.60 10.87
C LYS A 26 14.82 -3.57 9.42
N LEU A 27 13.99 -4.01 8.47
CA LEU A 27 14.28 -3.93 7.03
C LEU A 27 14.38 -2.47 6.58
N ALA A 28 13.43 -1.62 6.97
CA ALA A 28 13.49 -0.19 6.68
C ALA A 28 14.76 0.47 7.24
N CYS A 29 15.17 0.09 8.46
CA CYS A 29 16.41 0.58 9.06
C CYS A 29 17.69 0.22 8.29
N ARG A 30 17.69 -0.85 7.47
CA ARG A 30 18.88 -1.27 6.71
C ARG A 30 19.18 -0.38 5.51
N VAL A 31 18.19 0.34 5.01
CA VAL A 31 18.33 1.22 3.83
C VAL A 31 19.26 2.42 4.13
N ASN A 32 19.62 2.65 5.40
CA ASN A 32 20.46 3.76 5.87
C ASN A 32 20.04 5.11 5.26
N SER A 33 18.74 5.28 5.11
CA SER A 33 18.12 6.54 4.72
C SER A 33 18.53 7.60 5.76
N GLY A 34 19.08 8.72 5.30
CA GLY A 34 19.50 9.80 6.21
C GLY A 34 18.37 10.31 7.11
N SER A 35 18.70 11.18 8.06
CA SER A 35 17.69 11.84 8.89
C SER A 35 16.61 12.49 8.03
N SER A 36 15.34 12.32 8.40
CA SER A 36 14.19 12.80 7.61
C SER A 36 13.95 12.09 6.27
N GLY A 37 14.48 10.88 6.11
CA GLY A 37 14.19 10.01 4.97
C GLY A 37 12.84 9.30 5.04
N LEU A 38 12.29 8.98 3.87
CA LEU A 38 11.18 8.05 3.68
C LEU A 38 11.70 6.77 3.02
N THR A 39 11.39 5.62 3.61
CA THR A 39 11.78 4.31 3.07
C THR A 39 10.54 3.51 2.69
N VAL A 40 10.54 2.87 1.52
CA VAL A 40 9.46 1.96 1.12
C VAL A 40 10.00 0.53 1.14
N VAL A 41 9.35 -0.34 1.89
CA VAL A 41 9.65 -1.78 1.98
C VAL A 41 8.54 -2.52 1.24
N LEU A 42 8.91 -3.26 0.21
CA LEU A 42 7.99 -4.09 -0.55
C LEU A 42 8.30 -5.56 -0.26
N THR A 43 7.28 -6.37 -0.04
CA THR A 43 7.43 -7.83 0.06
C THR A 43 6.95 -8.50 -1.22
N ALA A 44 7.67 -9.55 -1.63
CA ALA A 44 7.34 -10.34 -2.81
C ALA A 44 6.08 -11.20 -2.57
N GLU A 45 5.59 -11.86 -3.62
CA GLU A 45 4.37 -12.66 -3.59
C GLU A 45 4.43 -13.83 -2.60
N ASP A 46 5.57 -14.47 -2.51
CA ASP A 46 5.88 -15.59 -1.64
C ASP A 46 6.23 -15.17 -0.19
N VAL A 47 6.25 -13.87 0.10
CA VAL A 47 6.60 -13.33 1.42
C VAL A 47 5.36 -12.80 2.15
N GLY A 48 4.85 -13.59 3.09
CA GLY A 48 3.76 -13.21 3.98
C GLY A 48 4.24 -12.31 5.12
N VAL A 49 3.39 -11.38 5.56
CA VAL A 49 3.65 -10.62 6.80
C VAL A 49 2.59 -10.93 7.84
N GLU A 50 3.04 -11.46 8.97
CA GLU A 50 2.19 -11.87 10.08
C GLU A 50 1.70 -10.66 10.90
N GLY A 51 0.46 -10.79 11.41
CA GLY A 51 -0.19 -9.74 12.20
C GLY A 51 -0.97 -8.71 11.38
N PHE A 52 -0.93 -8.81 10.04
CA PHE A 52 -1.64 -7.93 9.11
C PHE A 52 -2.59 -8.72 8.19
N TYR A 53 -3.51 -9.47 8.79
CA TYR A 53 -4.53 -10.25 8.07
C TYR A 53 -5.64 -9.37 7.44
N TRP A 54 -5.74 -8.10 7.83
CA TRP A 54 -6.76 -7.18 7.34
C TRP A 54 -6.19 -5.99 6.57
N SER A 55 -4.88 -5.86 6.39
CA SER A 55 -4.29 -4.74 5.65
C SER A 55 -3.12 -5.25 4.81
N CYS A 56 -2.89 -4.64 3.65
CA CYS A 56 -1.74 -4.96 2.79
C CYS A 56 -0.63 -3.92 2.87
N GLY A 57 -0.67 -3.08 3.90
CA GLY A 57 0.41 -2.18 4.22
C GLY A 57 0.12 -1.29 5.41
N PHE A 58 1.14 -0.55 5.80
CA PHE A 58 1.06 0.51 6.80
C PHE A 58 2.23 1.48 6.62
N HIS A 59 2.13 2.66 7.22
CA HIS A 59 3.28 3.54 7.43
C HIS A 59 3.57 3.67 8.92
N ARG A 60 4.83 3.92 9.26
CA ARG A 60 5.27 4.11 10.64
C ARG A 60 6.51 5.00 10.67
N SER A 61 6.72 5.67 11.80
CA SER A 61 7.90 6.49 12.02
C SER A 61 8.90 5.87 12.97
N ASP A 62 10.18 6.21 12.78
CA ASP A 62 11.24 6.10 13.77
C ASP A 62 11.53 7.52 14.30
N ALA A 63 11.15 7.76 15.56
CA ALA A 63 11.32 9.05 16.21
C ALA A 63 12.79 9.41 16.45
N GLN A 64 13.68 8.42 16.62
CA GLN A 64 15.10 8.65 16.87
C GLN A 64 15.81 9.14 15.60
N LYS A 65 15.49 8.51 14.46
CA LYS A 65 16.03 8.90 13.15
C LYS A 65 15.24 10.02 12.46
N LYS A 66 14.11 10.43 13.04
CA LYS A 66 13.13 11.34 12.45
C LYS A 66 12.73 10.89 11.02
N SER A 67 12.66 9.58 10.79
CA SER A 67 12.39 8.99 9.48
C SER A 67 11.03 8.28 9.47
N VAL A 68 10.49 8.09 8.28
CA VAL A 68 9.23 7.36 8.06
C VAL A 68 9.52 6.18 7.16
N PHE A 69 8.79 5.09 7.34
CA PHE A 69 8.77 4.01 6.37
C PHE A 69 7.35 3.56 6.07
N VAL A 70 7.17 3.08 4.86
CA VAL A 70 5.95 2.45 4.37
C VAL A 70 6.29 1.00 4.07
N TRP A 71 5.47 0.07 4.53
CA TRP A 71 5.50 -1.31 4.06
C TRP A 71 4.25 -1.60 3.23
N VAL A 72 4.43 -2.28 2.10
CA VAL A 72 3.35 -2.82 1.27
C VAL A 72 3.68 -4.26 0.88
N GLY A 73 2.73 -5.16 1.13
CA GLY A 73 2.82 -6.55 0.70
C GLY A 73 2.13 -6.81 -0.63
N ASN A 74 2.47 -7.92 -1.28
CA ASN A 74 1.81 -8.31 -2.52
C ASN A 74 0.30 -8.50 -2.29
N SER A 75 -0.51 -7.77 -3.05
CA SER A 75 -1.97 -7.77 -2.86
C SER A 75 -2.63 -9.07 -3.31
N ALA A 76 -1.99 -9.86 -4.19
CA ALA A 76 -2.51 -11.15 -4.68
C ALA A 76 -2.38 -12.29 -3.66
N THR A 77 -1.48 -12.19 -2.68
CA THR A 77 -1.31 -13.22 -1.66
C THR A 77 -1.65 -12.76 -0.25
N GLN A 78 -1.47 -11.47 0.07
CA GLN A 78 -1.77 -10.96 1.41
C GLN A 78 -3.29 -10.92 1.68
N CYS A 79 -4.06 -10.15 0.89
CA CYS A 79 -5.54 -10.06 0.99
C CYS A 79 -6.19 -9.59 -0.35
N PRO A 80 -6.39 -10.47 -1.35
CA PRO A 80 -6.82 -10.07 -2.70
C PRO A 80 -8.11 -9.26 -2.75
N GLY A 81 -9.15 -9.76 -2.09
CA GLY A 81 -10.46 -9.12 -2.09
C GLY A 81 -10.57 -7.86 -1.23
N ARG A 82 -9.46 -7.37 -0.65
CA ARG A 82 -9.43 -6.07 0.03
C ARG A 82 -8.43 -5.12 -0.60
N CYS A 83 -7.26 -5.64 -0.95
CA CYS A 83 -6.12 -4.82 -1.33
C CYS A 83 -5.96 -4.66 -2.84
N ALA A 84 -6.59 -5.54 -3.62
CA ALA A 84 -6.59 -5.42 -5.07
C ALA A 84 -7.94 -4.93 -5.62
N TRP A 85 -8.86 -4.44 -4.78
CA TRP A 85 -10.07 -3.74 -5.27
C TRP A 85 -9.67 -2.43 -5.98
N PRO A 86 -10.09 -2.21 -7.25
CA PRO A 86 -11.24 -2.79 -7.92
C PRO A 86 -10.93 -3.90 -8.93
N CYS A 87 -9.69 -4.38 -8.97
CA CYS A 87 -9.21 -5.40 -9.90
C CYS A 87 -9.37 -6.85 -9.40
N HIS A 88 -9.84 -7.03 -8.17
CA HIS A 88 -10.22 -8.32 -7.59
C HIS A 88 -11.61 -8.23 -6.96
N GLN A 89 -12.35 -9.35 -6.94
CA GLN A 89 -13.64 -9.45 -6.27
C GLN A 89 -13.54 -9.04 -4.79
N PRO A 90 -14.38 -8.13 -4.28
CA PRO A 90 -14.29 -7.65 -2.92
C PRO A 90 -14.90 -8.68 -1.95
N ILE A 91 -14.34 -8.79 -0.74
CA ILE A 91 -14.82 -9.74 0.28
C ILE A 91 -16.25 -9.39 0.76
N TYR A 92 -16.61 -8.10 0.74
CA TYR A 92 -17.91 -7.61 1.16
C TYR A 92 -18.42 -6.52 0.21
N GLY A 93 -19.74 -6.32 0.21
CA GLY A 93 -20.41 -5.36 -0.67
C GLY A 93 -20.84 -5.96 -2.02
N PRO A 94 -21.38 -5.15 -2.93
CA PRO A 94 -21.82 -5.60 -4.25
C PRO A 94 -20.71 -6.34 -5.01
N GLN A 95 -21.04 -7.55 -5.48
CA GLN A 95 -20.14 -8.47 -6.17
C GLN A 95 -20.12 -8.20 -7.68
N THR A 96 -19.92 -6.94 -8.06
CA THR A 96 -19.79 -6.58 -9.48
C THR A 96 -18.52 -7.22 -10.06
N PRO A 97 -18.49 -7.59 -11.36
CA PRO A 97 -17.27 -8.12 -11.97
C PRO A 97 -16.08 -7.17 -11.75
N PRO A 98 -14.88 -7.68 -11.43
CA PRO A 98 -13.75 -6.82 -11.14
C PRO A 98 -13.30 -6.13 -12.43
N LEU A 99 -12.67 -4.97 -12.29
CA LEU A 99 -12.01 -4.31 -13.39
C LEU A 99 -10.78 -5.11 -13.82
N VAL A 100 -10.39 -4.95 -15.08
CA VAL A 100 -9.15 -5.54 -15.58
C VAL A 100 -7.97 -4.74 -15.03
N ALA A 101 -7.04 -5.45 -14.40
CA ALA A 101 -5.76 -4.92 -13.94
C ALA A 101 -4.99 -4.28 -15.13
N PRO A 102 -4.71 -2.96 -15.14
CA PRO A 102 -3.95 -2.31 -16.20
C PRO A 102 -2.60 -2.97 -16.54
N ASN A 103 -1.90 -3.51 -15.53
CA ASN A 103 -0.61 -4.19 -15.72
C ASN A 103 -0.77 -5.70 -15.99
N ALA A 104 -2.01 -6.19 -16.17
CA ALA A 104 -2.35 -7.61 -16.25
C ALA A 104 -1.92 -8.43 -15.00
N ASP A 105 -1.55 -7.76 -13.92
CA ASP A 105 -1.17 -8.35 -12.64
C ASP A 105 -1.96 -7.65 -11.52
N VAL A 106 -2.94 -8.38 -10.99
CA VAL A 106 -3.84 -7.90 -9.94
C VAL A 106 -3.09 -7.62 -8.62
N GLY A 107 -2.02 -8.36 -8.34
CA GLY A 107 -1.21 -8.19 -7.14
C GLY A 107 -0.41 -6.91 -7.18
N ILE A 108 0.27 -6.65 -8.30
CA ILE A 108 1.05 -5.44 -8.53
C ILE A 108 0.15 -4.20 -8.62
N ASP A 109 -0.97 -4.26 -9.33
CA ASP A 109 -1.90 -3.13 -9.39
C ASP A 109 -2.52 -2.81 -8.02
N GLY A 110 -2.82 -3.84 -7.23
CA GLY A 110 -3.18 -3.67 -5.82
C GLY A 110 -2.06 -3.02 -5.01
N MET A 111 -0.81 -3.46 -5.17
CA MET A 111 0.34 -2.83 -4.49
C MET A 111 0.46 -1.36 -4.85
N VAL A 112 0.30 -0.97 -6.12
CA VAL A 112 0.38 0.44 -6.56
C VAL A 112 -0.68 1.29 -5.86
N ILE A 113 -1.92 0.79 -5.75
CA ILE A 113 -3.01 1.48 -5.03
C ILE A 113 -2.64 1.67 -3.55
N ASN A 114 -2.16 0.60 -2.90
CA ASN A 114 -1.77 0.65 -1.48
C ASN A 114 -0.57 1.57 -1.24
N ILE A 115 0.45 1.54 -2.11
CA ILE A 115 1.60 2.46 -2.05
C ILE A 115 1.11 3.90 -2.13
N ALA A 116 0.25 4.23 -3.10
CA ALA A 116 -0.25 5.59 -3.26
C ALA A 116 -1.00 6.08 -2.01
N GLY A 117 -1.87 5.23 -1.44
CA GLY A 117 -2.65 5.60 -0.26
C GLY A 117 -1.79 5.74 1.01
N LEU A 118 -0.89 4.78 1.24
CA LEU A 118 -0.01 4.79 2.41
C LEU A 118 1.05 5.88 2.33
N LEU A 119 1.53 6.20 1.12
CA LEU A 119 2.42 7.33 0.90
C LEU A 119 1.73 8.66 1.21
N ALA A 120 0.47 8.81 0.78
CA ALA A 120 -0.32 9.99 1.13
C ALA A 120 -0.45 10.12 2.66
N GLY A 121 -0.80 9.03 3.37
CA GLY A 121 -0.85 8.99 4.83
C GLY A 121 0.50 9.32 5.48
N ALA A 122 1.59 8.73 4.99
CA ALA A 122 2.95 8.99 5.47
C ALA A 122 3.38 10.46 5.28
N VAL A 123 2.93 11.12 4.22
CA VAL A 123 3.28 12.54 3.96
C VAL A 123 2.40 13.48 4.77
N THR A 124 1.10 13.19 4.90
CA THR A 124 0.17 14.07 5.62
C THR A 124 0.17 13.86 7.13
N ASN A 125 0.56 12.67 7.59
CA ASN A 125 0.60 12.28 9.01
C ASN A 125 1.85 11.44 9.37
N PRO A 126 3.08 11.90 9.04
CA PRO A 126 4.30 11.10 9.15
C PRO A 126 4.61 10.55 10.55
N PHE A 127 4.22 11.28 11.60
CA PHE A 127 4.57 10.97 12.99
C PHE A 127 3.33 10.80 13.89
N GLY A 128 2.15 10.56 13.30
CA GLY A 128 0.90 10.37 14.04
C GLY A 128 0.34 11.65 14.70
N LYS A 129 0.81 12.83 14.29
CA LYS A 129 0.38 14.14 14.80
C LYS A 129 0.09 15.17 13.69
N GLY A 130 -0.09 14.69 12.46
CA GLY A 130 -0.39 15.50 11.28
C GLY A 130 -1.89 15.52 10.97
N TYR A 131 -2.23 15.42 9.69
CA TYR A 131 -3.62 15.50 9.21
C TYR A 131 -4.30 14.14 9.21
N PHE A 132 -5.33 14.00 10.05
CA PHE A 132 -6.20 12.83 10.13
C PHE A 132 -7.56 13.24 10.73
N GLN A 133 -8.57 12.39 10.57
CA GLN A 133 -9.87 12.52 11.20
C GLN A 133 -10.08 11.40 12.24
N GLY A 134 -10.75 11.71 13.36
CA GLY A 134 -11.03 10.74 14.42
C GLY A 134 -9.97 10.73 15.53
N SER A 135 -9.87 9.60 16.24
CA SER A 135 -8.86 9.42 17.30
C SER A 135 -7.48 9.15 16.70
N ALA A 136 -6.42 9.59 17.39
CA ALA A 136 -5.04 9.28 17.00
C ALA A 136 -4.72 7.77 17.08
N ASP A 137 -5.47 7.00 17.88
CA ASP A 137 -5.31 5.54 17.98
C ASP A 137 -5.96 4.78 16.81
N ALA A 138 -6.86 5.44 16.06
CA ALA A 138 -7.54 4.89 14.89
C ALA A 138 -7.80 6.00 13.85
N PRO A 139 -6.75 6.60 13.28
CA PRO A 139 -6.88 7.77 12.43
C PRO A 139 -7.41 7.40 11.05
N LEU A 140 -8.39 8.18 10.57
CA LEU A 140 -8.80 8.19 9.17
C LEU A 140 -7.92 9.20 8.43
N GLU A 141 -7.01 8.69 7.59
CA GLU A 141 -6.01 9.48 6.88
C GLU A 141 -6.46 9.78 5.45
N ALA A 142 -5.74 10.67 4.76
CA ALA A 142 -6.17 11.27 3.49
C ALA A 142 -6.70 10.26 2.45
N ALA A 143 -6.04 9.11 2.31
CA ALA A 143 -6.42 8.08 1.33
C ALA A 143 -7.31 6.96 1.89
N SER A 144 -7.52 6.89 3.20
CA SER A 144 -8.37 5.86 3.83
C SER A 144 -9.80 6.33 4.11
N ALA A 145 -10.10 7.61 3.89
CA ALA A 145 -11.44 8.17 4.07
C ALA A 145 -12.50 7.57 3.13
N CYS A 146 -12.14 7.39 1.86
CA CYS A 146 -13.03 6.87 0.82
C CYS A 146 -12.36 5.73 0.04
N PRO A 147 -12.09 4.57 0.67
CA PRO A 147 -11.41 3.48 -0.01
C PRO A 147 -12.30 2.94 -1.14
N GLY A 148 -11.72 2.72 -2.32
CA GLY A 148 -12.45 2.15 -3.44
C GLY A 148 -13.34 3.12 -4.23
N ALA A 149 -13.40 4.40 -3.84
CA ALA A 149 -14.16 5.43 -4.56
C ALA A 149 -13.25 6.19 -5.54
N TYR A 150 -13.12 5.65 -6.75
CA TYR A 150 -12.13 6.13 -7.75
C TYR A 150 -12.74 7.02 -8.84
N GLY A 151 -14.06 7.07 -8.98
CA GLY A 151 -14.75 7.78 -10.06
C GLY A 151 -16.07 8.41 -9.63
N LYS A 152 -16.67 9.17 -10.55
CA LYS A 152 -17.98 9.79 -10.33
C LYS A 152 -19.04 8.71 -10.09
N GLY A 153 -19.92 8.94 -9.12
CA GLY A 153 -20.99 7.99 -8.80
C GLY A 153 -20.50 6.72 -8.09
N ALA A 154 -19.28 6.70 -7.54
CA ALA A 154 -18.82 5.57 -6.74
C ALA A 154 -19.72 5.30 -5.54
N TYR A 155 -19.94 4.02 -5.25
CA TYR A 155 -20.65 3.53 -4.08
C TYR A 155 -20.04 2.17 -3.69
N PRO A 156 -20.34 1.60 -2.50
CA PRO A 156 -19.77 0.31 -2.12
C PRO A 156 -19.95 -0.74 -3.23
N GLY A 157 -18.87 -1.39 -3.67
CA GLY A 157 -18.89 -2.38 -4.76
C GLY A 157 -19.03 -1.82 -6.18
N TYR A 158 -18.93 -0.50 -6.39
CA TYR A 158 -18.79 0.14 -7.69
C TYR A 158 -17.77 1.27 -7.60
N ALA A 159 -16.66 1.11 -8.33
CA ALA A 159 -15.52 2.03 -8.30
C ALA A 159 -15.85 3.46 -8.77
N GLY A 160 -17.04 3.70 -9.34
CA GLY A 160 -17.39 4.93 -10.03
C GLY A 160 -17.02 4.88 -11.51
N ASP A 161 -17.55 5.84 -12.26
CA ASP A 161 -17.21 6.11 -13.66
C ASP A 161 -15.77 6.61 -13.74
N SER A 162 -14.85 5.67 -13.66
CA SER A 162 -13.41 5.86 -13.80
C SER A 162 -13.07 5.87 -15.28
N CYS A 163 -13.63 6.87 -15.98
CA CYS A 163 -13.21 7.18 -17.33
C CYS A 163 -11.75 7.68 -17.24
N TRP A 164 -10.83 6.97 -17.89
CA TRP A 164 -9.44 7.35 -18.21
C TRP A 164 -8.27 6.78 -17.39
N TRP A 165 -8.34 6.55 -16.08
CA TRP A 165 -7.11 6.22 -15.30
C TRP A 165 -6.47 4.86 -15.65
N ILE A 166 -7.23 3.88 -16.13
CA ILE A 166 -6.72 2.55 -16.53
C ILE A 166 -6.17 2.55 -17.98
N ARG A 167 -6.38 3.62 -18.76
CA ARG A 167 -5.82 3.80 -20.13
C ARG A 167 -4.77 4.91 -20.24
N VAL A 168 -4.19 5.37 -19.12
CA VAL A 168 -3.17 6.42 -19.18
C VAL A 168 -1.81 5.81 -19.54
N ARG A 169 -1.42 5.95 -20.82
CA ARG A 169 0.00 6.12 -21.16
C ARG A 169 0.56 7.18 -20.23
N VAL A 170 1.55 6.80 -19.42
CA VAL A 170 2.41 7.64 -18.57
C VAL A 170 2.68 9.01 -19.23
N ARG A 171 1.83 10.02 -18.95
CA ARG A 171 2.06 11.42 -19.39
C ARG A 171 1.29 12.48 -18.60
N ALA A 172 0.53 12.11 -17.57
CA ALA A 172 -0.29 13.07 -16.82
C ALA A 172 0.23 13.40 -15.40
N LEU A 173 1.41 12.91 -14.99
CA LEU A 173 1.99 13.20 -13.67
C LEU A 173 2.84 14.49 -13.62
N MET A 174 2.65 15.44 -14.55
CA MET A 174 3.45 16.69 -14.62
C MET A 174 2.60 17.96 -14.80
N ARG A 175 1.39 18.02 -14.24
CA ARG A 175 0.57 19.27 -14.30
C ARG A 175 0.00 19.75 -12.97
N TRP A 176 0.64 19.36 -11.87
CA TRP A 176 0.48 20.00 -10.56
C TRP A 176 1.85 20.18 -9.91
N VAL A 177 2.65 21.07 -10.50
CA VAL A 177 3.60 21.99 -9.86
C VAL A 177 3.52 23.30 -10.64
#